data_AF-A0A412JBM7-F1
#
_entry.id   AF-A0A412JBM7-F1
#
_cell.length_a   1.000
_cell.length_b   1.000
_cell.length_c   1.000
_cell.angle_alpha   90.00
_cell.angle_beta   90.00
_cell.angle_gamma   90.00
#
_symmetry.space_group_name_H-M   'P 1'
#
loop_
_entity.id
_entity.type
_entity.pdbx_description
1 polymer ?
#
loop_
_entity_poly.entity_id
_entity_poly.type
_entity_poly.pdbx_seq_one_letter_code
_entity_poly.pdbx_strand_id
1 'polypeptide(L)'
;NLSEKGEKIEFGATLRRLIKNKNYVWGVIAQFFNIGAQIAVWSFVIRYAMVQLNFDGVLASLGDSASADAVVNALRGVEPVAAAFYNCCEWLGLDDLLPRTAEQAAATYYIMSLILFVTMRFVCTAMMKYVKAYKLLIGLALLAVMCCLGAMFGKGSFGVYCLMGISGCMSLMFPTIYGFGLTGLGDDTKIGGSFMVMAIAGAAVLTQIQGIVSDQTGSIMAAYAVPAVAFAVIAYYGFFIARKQELTTK
;
A
#
# COMPACT_ATOMS: atom_id res chain seq x y z
N ASN A 1 -1.94 -14.57 31.49
CA ASN A 1 -2.69 -13.64 32.37
C ASN A 1 -3.95 -13.12 31.67
N LEU A 2 -4.95 -13.99 31.46
CA LEU A 2 -6.22 -13.69 30.77
C LEU A 2 -7.41 -13.54 31.74
N SER A 3 -7.13 -13.24 33.01
CA SER A 3 -8.19 -12.96 33.99
C SER A 3 -8.26 -11.45 34.22
N GLU A 4 -8.95 -10.75 33.33
CA GLU A 4 -9.54 -9.45 33.65
C GLU A 4 -11.05 -9.63 33.64
N LYS A 5 -11.61 -9.63 34.86
CA LYS A 5 -13.00 -9.41 35.26
C LYS A 5 -14.06 -10.17 34.46
N GLY A 6 -14.78 -11.05 35.17
CA GLY A 6 -15.90 -11.85 34.67
C GLY A 6 -17.13 -11.06 34.21
N GLU A 7 -16.98 -10.16 33.25
CA GLU A 7 -18.06 -9.86 32.32
C GLU A 7 -18.14 -11.03 31.34
N LYS A 8 -19.26 -11.74 31.38
CA LYS A 8 -19.63 -12.64 30.27
C LYS A 8 -19.70 -11.75 29.03
N ILE A 9 -18.64 -11.75 28.24
CA ILE A 9 -18.65 -11.14 26.92
C ILE A 9 -19.69 -11.91 26.12
N GLU A 10 -20.91 -11.39 26.08
CA GLU A 10 -21.98 -11.95 25.26
C GLU A 10 -21.66 -11.65 23.80
N PHE A 11 -20.77 -12.46 23.24
CA PHE A 11 -20.19 -12.30 21.91
C PHE A 11 -21.26 -12.01 20.85
N GLY A 12 -22.39 -12.71 20.89
CA GLY A 12 -23.50 -12.50 19.97
C GLY A 12 -24.19 -11.12 20.13
N ALA A 13 -24.32 -10.64 21.37
CA ALA A 13 -24.89 -9.31 21.65
C ALA A 13 -23.93 -8.20 21.19
N THR A 14 -22.64 -8.32 21.49
CA THR A 14 -21.60 -7.40 21.01
C THR A 14 -21.55 -7.37 19.48
N LEU A 15 -21.56 -8.53 18.82
CA LEU A 15 -21.55 -8.61 17.37
C LEU A 15 -22.75 -7.88 16.74
N ARG A 16 -23.95 -8.08 17.30
CA ARG A 16 -25.16 -7.39 16.85
C ARG A 16 -25.06 -5.88 17.03
N ARG A 17 -24.51 -5.39 18.15
CA ARG A 17 -24.27 -3.95 18.40
C ARG A 17 -23.28 -3.37 17.38
N LEU A 18 -22.18 -4.06 17.14
CA LEU A 18 -21.14 -3.65 16.19
C LEU A 18 -21.69 -3.53 14.76
N ILE A 19 -22.44 -4.54 14.29
CA ILE A 19 -23.05 -4.51 12.94
C ILE A 19 -24.09 -3.38 12.81
N LYS A 20 -24.78 -3.02 13.89
CA LYS A 20 -25.74 -1.90 13.89
C LYS A 20 -25.06 -0.53 13.85
N ASN A 21 -23.81 -0.43 14.32
CA ASN A 21 -23.01 0.79 14.24
C ASN A 21 -22.47 0.98 12.81
N LYS A 22 -23.15 1.82 12.02
CA LYS A 22 -22.77 2.10 10.64
C LYS A 22 -21.32 2.60 10.51
N ASN A 23 -20.84 3.41 11.44
CA ASN A 23 -19.48 3.96 11.37
C ASN A 23 -18.43 2.86 11.50
N TYR A 24 -18.65 1.96 12.45
CA TYR A 24 -17.81 0.80 12.66
C TYR A 24 -17.79 -0.11 11.43
N VAL A 25 -18.97 -0.46 10.89
CA VAL A 25 -19.07 -1.30 9.68
C VAL A 25 -18.34 -0.67 8.50
N TRP A 26 -18.53 0.63 8.27
CA TRP A 26 -17.81 1.36 7.23
C TRP A 26 -16.29 1.40 7.48
N GLY A 27 -15.86 1.47 8.73
CA GLY A 27 -14.44 1.36 9.10
C GLY A 27 -13.87 -0.03 8.75
N VAL A 28 -14.61 -1.12 9.03
CA VAL A 28 -14.17 -2.49 8.67
C VAL A 28 -14.06 -2.62 7.16
N ILE A 29 -15.04 -2.12 6.40
CA ILE A 29 -15.04 -2.14 4.93
C ILE A 29 -13.83 -1.33 4.41
N ALA A 30 -13.64 -0.11 4.88
CA ALA A 30 -12.50 0.72 4.47
C ALA A 30 -11.17 0.03 4.80
N GLN A 31 -11.07 -0.63 5.95
CA GLN A 31 -9.87 -1.36 6.35
C GLN A 31 -9.61 -2.59 5.48
N PHE A 32 -10.66 -3.31 5.09
CA PHE A 32 -10.59 -4.43 4.16
C PHE A 32 -10.00 -4.00 2.81
N PHE A 33 -10.52 -2.90 2.24
CA PHE A 33 -10.00 -2.35 0.99
C PHE A 33 -8.58 -1.77 1.15
N ASN A 34 -8.28 -1.15 2.29
CA ASN A 34 -6.98 -0.55 2.57
C ASN A 34 -5.85 -1.59 2.66
N ILE A 35 -6.07 -2.67 3.40
CA ILE A 35 -5.08 -3.75 3.53
C ILE A 35 -5.02 -4.53 2.21
N GLY A 36 -6.18 -4.76 1.58
CA GLY A 36 -6.26 -5.42 0.30
C GLY A 36 -5.47 -4.70 -0.80
N ALA A 37 -5.64 -3.39 -0.92
CA ALA A 37 -4.91 -2.57 -1.87
C ALA A 37 -3.40 -2.52 -1.57
N GLN A 38 -3.00 -2.40 -0.30
CA GLN A 38 -1.59 -2.41 0.10
C GLN A 38 -0.87 -3.67 -0.35
N ILE A 39 -1.42 -4.83 0.00
CA ILE A 39 -0.80 -6.10 -0.34
C ILE A 39 -0.84 -6.33 -1.85
N ALA A 40 -1.97 -6.04 -2.51
CA ALA A 40 -2.07 -6.22 -3.95
C ALA A 40 -1.10 -5.32 -4.74
N VAL A 41 -0.89 -4.07 -4.30
CA VAL A 41 0.14 -3.19 -4.88
C VAL A 41 1.53 -3.80 -4.67
N TRP A 42 1.91 -4.13 -3.43
CA TRP A 42 3.25 -4.65 -3.11
C TRP A 42 3.55 -5.99 -3.79
N SER A 43 2.58 -6.89 -3.90
CA SER A 43 2.74 -8.18 -4.57
C SER A 43 3.07 -8.06 -6.06
N PHE A 44 2.62 -6.99 -6.73
CA PHE A 44 2.83 -6.79 -8.16
C PHE A 44 3.95 -5.79 -8.48
N VAL A 45 4.54 -5.10 -7.48
CA VAL A 45 5.58 -4.07 -7.70
C VAL A 45 6.74 -4.60 -8.53
N ILE A 46 7.30 -5.76 -8.16
CA ILE A 46 8.46 -6.33 -8.83
C ILE A 46 8.13 -6.63 -10.29
N ARG A 47 7.03 -7.35 -10.53
CA ARG A 47 6.59 -7.69 -11.90
C ARG A 47 6.30 -6.43 -12.73
N TYR A 48 5.64 -5.44 -12.14
CA TYR A 48 5.34 -4.17 -12.80
C TYR A 48 6.63 -3.44 -13.21
N ALA A 49 7.61 -3.34 -12.30
CA ALA A 49 8.89 -2.68 -12.57
C ALA A 49 9.71 -3.41 -13.65
N MET A 50 9.74 -4.76 -13.62
CA MET A 50 10.40 -5.55 -14.66
C MET A 50 9.83 -5.28 -16.05
N VAL A 51 8.50 -5.27 -16.16
CA VAL A 51 7.81 -5.02 -17.44
C VAL A 51 7.99 -3.57 -17.92
N GLN A 52 7.84 -2.58 -17.03
CA GLN A 52 7.93 -1.18 -17.45
C GLN A 52 9.34 -0.73 -17.81
N LEU A 53 10.36 -1.22 -17.11
CA LEU A 53 11.76 -0.86 -17.35
C LEU A 53 12.47 -1.82 -18.31
N ASN A 54 11.74 -2.84 -18.79
CA ASN A 54 12.23 -3.84 -19.75
C ASN A 54 13.57 -4.47 -19.33
N PHE A 55 13.69 -4.86 -18.04
CA PHE A 55 14.94 -5.44 -17.52
C PHE A 55 15.35 -6.71 -18.26
N ASP A 56 14.38 -7.55 -18.67
CA ASP A 56 14.65 -8.74 -19.46
C ASP A 56 15.25 -8.39 -20.83
N GLY A 57 14.76 -7.34 -21.48
CA GLY A 57 15.33 -6.84 -22.74
C GLY A 57 16.74 -6.27 -22.58
N VAL A 58 17.01 -5.57 -21.47
CA VAL A 58 18.36 -5.07 -21.13
C VAL A 58 19.32 -6.25 -20.95
N LEU A 59 18.93 -7.28 -20.21
CA LEU A 59 19.74 -8.49 -20.03
C LEU A 59 19.95 -9.26 -21.33
N ALA A 60 18.90 -9.42 -22.14
CA ALA A 60 18.99 -10.08 -23.44
C ALA A 60 19.96 -9.36 -24.40
N SER A 61 20.09 -8.03 -24.30
CA SER A 61 21.02 -7.25 -25.13
C SER A 61 22.50 -7.52 -24.83
N LEU A 62 22.82 -8.05 -23.64
CA LEU A 62 24.19 -8.36 -23.23
C LEU A 62 24.66 -9.74 -23.74
N GLY A 63 23.72 -10.64 -24.07
CA GLY A 63 24.00 -12.00 -24.52
C GLY A 63 24.47 -12.96 -23.39
N ASP A 64 24.48 -14.26 -23.69
CA ASP A 64 24.70 -15.34 -22.70
C ASP A 64 26.13 -15.39 -22.10
N SER A 65 27.06 -14.56 -22.59
CA SER A 65 28.47 -14.53 -22.15
C SER A 65 28.86 -13.25 -21.42
N ALA A 66 27.88 -12.43 -21.02
CA ALA A 66 28.11 -11.21 -20.26
C ALA A 66 28.73 -11.50 -18.89
N SER A 67 29.76 -10.73 -18.51
CA SER A 67 30.31 -10.79 -17.16
C SER A 67 29.32 -10.25 -16.13
N ALA A 68 29.43 -10.71 -14.88
CA ALA A 68 28.59 -10.24 -13.78
C ALA A 68 28.65 -8.71 -13.62
N ASP A 69 29.83 -8.11 -13.80
CA ASP A 69 30.02 -6.66 -13.73
C ASP A 69 29.33 -5.91 -14.88
N ALA A 70 29.31 -6.48 -16.09
CA ALA A 70 28.59 -5.90 -17.22
C ALA A 70 27.07 -5.90 -16.97
N VAL A 71 26.54 -6.99 -16.39
CA VAL A 71 25.13 -7.09 -16.00
C VAL A 71 24.78 -6.04 -14.95
N VAL A 72 25.59 -5.93 -13.89
CA VAL A 72 25.39 -4.93 -12.83
C VAL A 72 25.38 -3.52 -13.42
N ASN A 73 26.38 -3.16 -14.23
CA ASN A 73 26.47 -1.83 -14.82
C ASN A 73 25.29 -1.50 -15.76
N ALA A 74 24.85 -2.46 -16.56
CA ALA A 74 23.70 -2.29 -17.44
C ALA A 74 22.41 -2.07 -16.66
N LEU A 75 22.14 -2.88 -15.63
CA LEU A 75 20.95 -2.77 -14.79
C LEU A 75 20.95 -1.48 -13.95
N ARG A 76 22.11 -1.08 -13.42
CA ARG A 76 22.26 0.21 -12.71
C ARG A 76 22.02 1.40 -13.63
N GLY A 77 22.45 1.31 -14.88
CA GLY A 77 22.33 2.37 -15.88
C GLY A 77 20.92 2.59 -16.42
N VAL A 78 19.96 1.70 -16.11
CA VAL A 78 18.58 1.79 -16.64
C VAL A 78 17.89 3.07 -16.16
N GLU A 79 18.10 3.46 -14.91
CA GLU A 79 17.45 4.64 -14.34
C GLU A 79 18.34 5.37 -13.33
N PRO A 80 18.37 6.72 -13.34
CA PRO A 80 19.25 7.51 -12.50
C PRO A 80 18.94 7.37 -11.00
N VAL A 81 17.67 7.16 -10.63
CA VAL A 81 17.26 7.00 -9.23
C VAL A 81 17.77 5.66 -8.66
N ALA A 82 17.70 4.59 -9.44
CA ALA A 82 18.24 3.29 -9.04
C ALA A 82 19.77 3.37 -8.94
N ALA A 83 20.45 4.02 -9.89
CA ALA A 83 21.89 4.24 -9.83
C ALA A 83 22.30 4.97 -8.53
N ALA A 84 21.59 6.04 -8.16
CA ALA A 84 21.85 6.76 -6.91
C ALA A 84 21.66 5.88 -5.66
N PHE A 85 20.64 5.03 -5.66
CA PHE A 85 20.41 4.06 -4.59
C PHE A 85 21.57 3.05 -4.49
N TYR A 86 22.02 2.48 -5.61
CA TYR A 86 23.13 1.53 -5.61
C TYR A 86 24.46 2.16 -5.18
N ASN A 87 24.73 3.39 -5.61
CA ASN A 87 25.91 4.14 -5.17
C ASN A 87 25.90 4.36 -3.65
N CYS A 88 24.73 4.59 -3.07
CA CYS A 88 24.55 4.68 -1.62
C CYS A 88 24.79 3.32 -0.94
N CYS A 89 24.29 2.23 -1.53
CA CYS A 89 24.55 0.87 -1.03
C CYS A 89 26.04 0.52 -1.02
N GLU A 90 26.77 0.81 -2.10
CA GLU A 90 28.22 0.60 -2.17
C GLU A 90 28.97 1.45 -1.15
N TRP A 91 28.57 2.71 -0.98
CA TRP A 91 29.16 3.58 0.04
C TRP A 91 28.97 3.03 1.47
N LEU A 92 27.86 2.32 1.71
CA LEU A 92 27.57 1.62 2.96
C LEU A 92 28.19 0.22 3.04
N GLY A 93 28.86 -0.26 1.99
CA GLY A 93 29.43 -1.62 1.91
C GLY A 93 28.39 -2.74 1.75
N LEU A 94 27.20 -2.43 1.21
CA LEU A 94 26.08 -3.36 1.01
C LEU A 94 26.06 -3.91 -0.43
N ASP A 95 27.17 -4.53 -0.86
CA ASP A 95 27.37 -5.00 -2.24
C ASP A 95 26.44 -6.16 -2.63
N ASP A 96 25.83 -6.82 -1.65
CA ASP A 96 24.82 -7.86 -1.87
C ASP A 96 23.48 -7.31 -2.34
N LEU A 97 23.23 -6.00 -2.19
CA LEU A 97 22.03 -5.34 -2.74
C LEU A 97 22.17 -4.95 -4.22
N LEU A 98 23.33 -5.18 -4.82
CA LEU A 98 23.58 -4.82 -6.21
C LEU A 98 22.78 -5.72 -7.16
N PRO A 99 22.27 -5.17 -8.27
CA PRO A 99 21.36 -5.91 -9.15
C PRO A 99 22.16 -6.90 -10.00
N ARG A 100 22.07 -8.19 -9.70
CA ARG A 100 22.65 -9.27 -10.52
C ARG A 100 21.61 -9.94 -11.42
N THR A 101 20.33 -9.78 -11.09
CA THR A 101 19.20 -10.27 -11.90
C THR A 101 18.15 -9.18 -12.13
N ALA A 102 17.26 -9.37 -13.10
CA ALA A 102 16.14 -8.46 -13.38
C ALA A 102 15.22 -8.31 -12.16
N GLU A 103 14.97 -9.41 -11.43
CA GLU A 103 14.15 -9.42 -10.22
C GLU A 103 14.81 -8.62 -9.10
N GLN A 104 16.14 -8.72 -8.95
CA GLN A 104 16.87 -7.93 -7.96
C GLN A 104 16.85 -6.43 -8.31
N ALA A 105 17.00 -6.08 -9.58
CA ALA A 105 16.87 -4.69 -10.04
C ALA A 105 15.46 -4.14 -9.76
N ALA A 106 14.42 -4.91 -10.05
CA ALA A 106 13.05 -4.54 -9.73
C ALA A 106 12.76 -4.49 -8.22
N ALA A 107 13.35 -5.39 -7.43
CA ALA A 107 13.23 -5.41 -5.98
C ALA A 107 13.82 -4.14 -5.33
N THR A 108 14.78 -3.48 -5.97
CA THR A 108 15.27 -2.17 -5.51
C THR A 108 14.16 -1.13 -5.45
N TYR A 109 13.25 -1.08 -6.42
CA TYR A 109 12.09 -0.18 -6.39
C TYR A 109 11.11 -0.54 -5.28
N TYR A 110 10.97 -1.82 -4.96
CA TYR A 110 10.21 -2.27 -3.82
C TYR A 110 10.83 -1.78 -2.50
N ILE A 111 12.14 -1.91 -2.32
CA ILE A 111 12.86 -1.40 -1.13
C ILE A 111 12.72 0.13 -1.03
N MET A 112 12.94 0.86 -2.12
CA MET A 112 12.75 2.31 -2.15
C MET A 112 11.31 2.71 -1.79
N SER A 113 10.31 1.93 -2.23
CA SER A 113 8.90 2.13 -1.85
C SER A 113 8.67 1.94 -0.35
N LEU A 114 9.31 0.97 0.28
CA LEU A 114 9.23 0.74 1.73
C LEU A 114 9.91 1.85 2.52
N ILE A 115 11.08 2.32 2.08
CA ILE A 115 11.76 3.49 2.67
C ILE A 115 10.83 4.71 2.59
N LEU A 116 10.26 4.98 1.42
CA LEU A 116 9.32 6.07 1.22
C LEU A 116 8.08 5.93 2.12
N PHE A 117 7.52 4.72 2.25
CA PHE A 117 6.38 4.44 3.13
C PHE A 117 6.70 4.79 4.59
N VAL A 118 7.87 4.40 5.09
CA VAL A 118 8.32 4.67 6.46
C VAL A 118 8.57 6.16 6.65
N THR A 119 9.29 6.82 5.75
CA THR A 119 9.54 8.27 5.81
C THR A 119 8.24 9.06 5.78
N MET A 120 7.32 8.71 4.87
CA MET A 120 5.99 9.33 4.81
C MET A 120 5.17 9.09 6.07
N ARG A 121 5.39 7.99 6.79
CA ARG A 121 4.72 7.74 8.07
C ARG A 121 5.06 8.81 9.09
N PHE A 122 6.35 9.15 9.21
CA PHE A 122 6.81 10.20 10.12
C PHE A 122 6.30 11.58 9.67
N VAL A 123 6.39 11.89 8.37
CA VAL A 123 5.90 13.16 7.82
C VAL A 123 4.40 13.33 8.05
N CYS A 124 3.59 12.33 7.72
CA CYS A 124 2.14 12.38 7.92
C CYS A 124 1.77 12.42 9.40
N THR A 125 2.52 11.73 10.26
CA THR A 125 2.30 11.78 11.72
C THR A 125 2.63 13.14 12.30
N ALA A 126 3.73 13.78 11.87
CA ALA A 126 4.02 15.16 12.24
C ALA A 126 2.96 16.13 11.71
N MET A 127 2.45 15.89 10.51
CA MET A 127 1.40 16.71 9.89
C MET A 127 0.04 16.58 10.61
N MET A 128 -0.25 15.46 11.28
CA MET A 128 -1.45 15.31 12.11
C MET A 128 -1.51 16.33 13.28
N LYS A 129 -0.38 16.94 13.66
CA LYS A 129 -0.34 18.06 14.62
C LYS A 129 -1.02 19.32 14.06
N TYR A 130 -0.93 19.54 12.74
CA TYR A 130 -1.38 20.78 12.08
C TYR A 130 -2.67 20.57 11.27
N VAL A 131 -2.90 19.36 10.76
CA VAL A 131 -4.02 19.02 9.88
C VAL A 131 -4.83 17.89 10.49
N LYS A 132 -6.15 18.05 10.49
CA LYS A 132 -7.11 17.03 10.95
C LYS A 132 -6.92 15.70 10.22
N ALA A 133 -7.00 14.59 10.95
CA ALA A 133 -6.72 13.25 10.43
C ALA A 133 -7.63 12.86 9.25
N TYR A 134 -8.92 13.24 9.29
CA TYR A 134 -9.83 12.94 8.16
C TYR A 134 -9.42 13.64 6.85
N LYS A 135 -8.86 14.86 6.92
CA LYS A 135 -8.40 15.59 5.73
C LYS A 135 -7.18 14.94 5.11
N LEU A 136 -6.26 14.47 5.96
CA LEU A 136 -5.08 13.73 5.52
C LEU A 136 -5.45 12.41 4.86
N LEU A 137 -6.38 11.66 5.47
CA LEU A 137 -6.90 10.41 4.89
C LEU A 137 -7.49 10.64 3.49
N ILE A 138 -8.34 11.66 3.34
CA ILE A 138 -8.94 12.01 2.04
C ILE A 138 -7.86 12.40 1.03
N GLY A 139 -6.96 13.32 1.40
CA GLY A 139 -5.94 13.83 0.49
C GLY A 139 -5.01 12.72 -0.02
N LEU A 140 -4.57 11.83 0.86
CA LEU A 140 -3.70 10.72 0.49
C LEU A 140 -4.45 9.62 -0.25
N ALA A 141 -5.73 9.38 0.04
CA ALA A 141 -6.55 8.45 -0.73
C ALA A 141 -6.77 8.95 -2.17
N LEU A 142 -7.07 10.23 -2.36
CA LEU A 142 -7.17 10.83 -3.69
C LEU A 142 -5.84 10.82 -4.43
N LEU A 143 -4.74 11.16 -3.75
CA LEU A 143 -3.41 11.09 -4.33
C LEU A 143 -3.04 9.65 -4.72
N ALA A 144 -3.39 8.65 -3.90
CA ALA A 144 -3.19 7.24 -4.23
C ALA A 144 -3.98 6.83 -5.48
N VAL A 145 -5.24 7.26 -5.62
CA VAL A 145 -6.02 7.02 -6.86
C VAL A 145 -5.32 7.65 -8.06
N MET A 146 -4.86 8.90 -7.96
CA MET A 146 -4.12 9.57 -9.04
C MET A 146 -2.83 8.84 -9.39
N CYS A 147 -2.08 8.36 -8.39
CA CYS A 147 -0.89 7.55 -8.60
C CYS A 147 -1.21 6.19 -9.23
N CYS A 148 -2.33 5.54 -8.86
CA CYS A 148 -2.77 4.31 -9.54
C CYS A 148 -3.11 4.57 -11.01
N LEU A 149 -3.83 5.64 -11.32
CA LEU A 149 -4.11 6.03 -12.70
C LEU A 149 -2.80 6.37 -13.46
N GLY A 150 -1.86 7.04 -12.80
CA GLY A 150 -0.52 7.28 -13.32
C GLY A 150 0.25 5.99 -13.59
N ALA A 151 0.12 4.97 -12.75
CA ALA A 151 0.70 3.64 -12.98
C ALA A 151 -0.04 2.85 -14.09
N MET A 152 -1.33 3.11 -14.31
CA MET A 152 -2.08 2.47 -15.39
C MET A 152 -1.74 3.06 -16.78
N PHE A 153 -1.63 4.38 -16.88
CA PHE A 153 -1.43 5.07 -18.17
C PHE A 153 0.01 5.49 -18.41
N GLY A 154 0.83 5.55 -17.37
CA GLY A 154 2.25 5.86 -17.44
C GLY A 154 3.06 4.77 -18.11
N LYS A 155 4.11 5.17 -18.82
CA LYS A 155 5.07 4.27 -19.46
C LYS A 155 6.47 4.49 -18.91
N GLY A 156 7.25 3.42 -18.84
CA GLY A 156 8.61 3.42 -18.31
C GLY A 156 8.65 3.84 -16.85
N SER A 157 9.67 4.62 -16.53
CA SER A 157 10.04 5.08 -15.19
C SER A 157 8.95 5.91 -14.52
N PHE A 158 8.18 6.69 -15.29
CA PHE A 158 7.06 7.46 -14.75
C PHE A 158 6.03 6.55 -14.07
N GLY A 159 5.68 5.42 -14.69
CA GLY A 159 4.75 4.45 -14.10
C GLY A 159 5.31 3.86 -12.80
N VAL A 160 6.62 3.58 -12.76
CA VAL A 160 7.30 3.07 -11.56
C VAL A 160 7.35 4.11 -10.44
N TYR A 161 7.58 5.40 -10.75
CA TYR A 161 7.53 6.47 -9.76
C TYR A 161 6.12 6.70 -9.22
N CYS A 162 5.10 6.63 -10.09
CA CYS A 162 3.72 6.64 -9.64
C CYS A 162 3.44 5.49 -8.66
N LEU A 163 3.87 4.27 -9.00
CA LEU A 163 3.76 3.09 -8.16
C LEU A 163 4.44 3.26 -6.80
N MET A 164 5.68 3.77 -6.78
CA MET A 164 6.38 4.11 -5.53
C MET A 164 5.59 5.14 -4.71
N GLY A 165 5.03 6.16 -5.38
CA GLY A 165 4.19 7.19 -4.79
C GLY A 165 2.93 6.62 -4.11
N ILE A 166 2.32 5.57 -4.65
CA ILE A 166 1.19 4.89 -4.00
C ILE A 166 1.63 4.40 -2.60
N SER A 167 2.82 3.81 -2.47
CA SER A 167 3.34 3.33 -1.18
C SER A 167 3.47 4.46 -0.16
N GLY A 168 3.96 5.63 -0.57
CA GLY A 168 3.96 6.82 0.29
C GLY A 168 2.56 7.20 0.78
N CYS A 169 1.55 7.13 -0.09
CA CYS A 169 0.18 7.49 0.23
C CYS A 169 -0.50 6.54 1.22
N MET A 170 -0.21 5.23 1.11
CA MET A 170 -0.80 4.19 1.95
C MET A 170 -0.40 4.27 3.44
N SER A 171 0.68 5.00 3.74
CA SER A 171 1.36 4.98 5.04
C SER A 171 0.49 5.25 6.28
N LEU A 172 -0.36 6.30 6.27
CA LEU A 172 -1.23 6.61 7.42
C LEU A 172 -2.65 6.07 7.31
N MET A 173 -3.03 5.47 6.18
CA MET A 173 -4.41 5.04 5.95
C MET A 173 -4.87 4.02 7.00
N PHE A 174 -4.04 3.01 7.29
CA PHE A 174 -4.35 1.98 8.29
C PHE A 174 -4.63 2.55 9.70
N PRO A 175 -3.69 3.29 10.35
CA PRO A 175 -3.93 3.78 11.71
C PRO A 175 -5.09 4.77 11.77
N THR A 176 -5.30 5.56 10.72
CA THR A 176 -6.38 6.56 10.68
C THR A 176 -7.75 5.91 10.56
N ILE A 177 -7.92 4.95 9.63
CA ILE A 177 -9.17 4.19 9.48
C ILE A 177 -9.46 3.40 10.76
N TYR A 178 -8.44 2.75 11.32
CA TYR A 178 -8.58 1.99 12.56
C TYR A 178 -9.04 2.88 13.73
N GLY A 179 -8.43 4.06 13.89
CA GLY A 179 -8.83 5.03 14.92
C GLY A 179 -10.28 5.50 14.77
N PHE A 180 -10.69 5.91 13.57
CA PHE A 180 -12.08 6.33 13.31
C PHE A 180 -13.09 5.19 13.46
N GLY A 181 -12.73 3.98 13.01
CA GLY A 181 -13.57 2.80 13.11
C GLY A 181 -13.87 2.37 14.54
N LEU A 182 -12.93 2.57 15.47
CA LEU A 182 -13.11 2.24 16.90
C LEU A 182 -13.64 3.39 17.77
N THR A 183 -13.83 4.58 17.19
CA THR A 183 -14.33 5.73 17.95
C THR A 183 -15.77 5.50 18.43
N GLY A 184 -16.00 5.62 19.74
CA GLY A 184 -17.33 5.53 20.36
C GLY A 184 -17.85 4.10 20.60
N LEU A 185 -16.98 3.08 20.58
CA LEU A 185 -17.38 1.68 20.83
C LEU A 185 -17.43 1.30 22.32
N GLY A 186 -16.77 2.05 23.22
CA GLY A 186 -16.75 1.73 24.66
C GLY A 186 -16.24 0.31 24.93
N ASP A 187 -17.01 -0.47 25.68
CA ASP A 187 -16.66 -1.85 26.07
C ASP A 187 -16.53 -2.81 24.88
N ASP A 188 -17.17 -2.50 23.74
CA ASP A 188 -17.11 -3.32 22.54
C ASP A 188 -15.79 -3.11 21.74
N THR A 189 -14.93 -2.16 22.14
CA THR A 189 -13.68 -1.79 21.42
C THR A 189 -12.74 -2.98 21.24
N LYS A 190 -12.63 -3.86 22.24
CA LYS A 190 -11.74 -5.04 22.18
C LYS A 190 -12.15 -6.01 21.08
N ILE A 191 -13.45 -6.33 20.99
CA ILE A 191 -13.98 -7.21 19.93
C ILE A 191 -13.98 -6.49 18.58
N GLY A 192 -14.35 -5.21 18.56
CA GLY A 192 -14.33 -4.39 17.34
C GLY A 192 -12.94 -4.31 16.73
N GLY A 193 -11.90 -4.16 17.56
CA GLY A 193 -10.50 -4.18 17.13
C GLY A 193 -10.11 -5.50 16.48
N SER A 194 -10.54 -6.64 17.02
CA SER A 194 -10.26 -7.96 16.43
C SER A 194 -10.86 -8.12 15.03
N PHE A 195 -12.08 -7.67 14.80
CA PHE A 195 -12.72 -7.70 13.49
C PHE A 195 -12.11 -6.71 12.50
N MET A 196 -11.64 -5.54 12.95
CA MET A 196 -10.83 -4.64 12.12
C MET A 196 -9.54 -5.32 11.66
N VAL A 197 -8.90 -6.14 12.50
CA VAL A 197 -7.71 -6.93 12.13
C VAL A 197 -8.09 -8.08 11.19
N MET A 198 -9.24 -8.75 11.38
CA MET A 198 -9.73 -9.77 10.45
C MET A 198 -9.98 -9.24 9.02
N ALA A 199 -10.15 -7.93 8.86
CA ALA A 199 -10.24 -7.29 7.54
C ALA A 199 -8.97 -7.52 6.68
N ILE A 200 -7.87 -8.02 7.25
CA ILE A 200 -6.69 -8.53 6.50
C ILE A 200 -7.09 -9.57 5.44
N ALA A 201 -8.22 -10.27 5.58
CA ALA A 201 -8.77 -11.14 4.54
C ALA A 201 -8.94 -10.43 3.17
N GLY A 202 -9.09 -9.11 3.17
CA GLY A 202 -9.10 -8.29 1.96
C GLY A 202 -7.82 -8.41 1.13
N ALA A 203 -6.68 -8.70 1.75
CA ALA A 203 -5.43 -9.00 1.07
C ALA A 203 -5.57 -10.14 0.08
N ALA A 204 -6.09 -11.28 0.54
CA ALA A 204 -6.29 -12.45 -0.30
C ALA A 204 -7.29 -12.15 -1.42
N VAL A 205 -8.41 -11.50 -1.09
CA VAL A 205 -9.47 -11.20 -2.07
C VAL A 205 -8.99 -10.24 -3.16
N LEU A 206 -8.42 -9.08 -2.78
CA LEU A 206 -8.01 -8.07 -3.75
C LEU A 206 -6.80 -8.51 -4.57
N THR A 207 -5.85 -9.25 -3.98
CA THR A 207 -4.69 -9.77 -4.73
C THR A 207 -5.13 -10.81 -5.76
N GLN A 208 -6.07 -11.68 -5.41
CA GLN A 208 -6.65 -12.64 -6.37
C GLN A 208 -7.40 -11.93 -7.50
N ILE A 209 -8.23 -10.93 -7.18
CA ILE A 209 -8.93 -10.14 -8.20
C ILE A 209 -7.91 -9.43 -9.10
N GLN A 210 -6.86 -8.83 -8.55
CA GLN A 210 -5.81 -8.17 -9.31
C GLN A 210 -5.05 -9.15 -10.23
N GLY A 211 -4.77 -10.37 -9.77
CA GLY A 211 -4.21 -11.43 -10.61
C GLY A 211 -5.11 -11.79 -11.79
N ILE A 212 -6.40 -12.04 -11.53
CA ILE A 212 -7.38 -12.36 -12.57
C ILE A 212 -7.46 -11.23 -13.61
N VAL A 213 -7.51 -9.97 -13.16
CA VAL A 213 -7.54 -8.80 -14.06
C VAL A 213 -6.25 -8.71 -14.88
N SER A 214 -5.08 -8.95 -14.28
CA SER A 214 -3.80 -8.98 -14.99
C SER A 214 -3.79 -10.05 -16.08
N ASP A 215 -4.27 -11.25 -15.77
CA ASP A 215 -4.25 -12.39 -16.71
C ASP A 215 -5.25 -12.19 -17.86
N GLN A 216 -6.45 -11.68 -17.57
CA GLN A 216 -7.49 -11.44 -18.58
C GLN A 216 -7.16 -10.28 -19.52
N THR A 217 -6.55 -9.22 -18.99
CA THR A 217 -6.19 -8.04 -19.80
C THR A 217 -4.85 -8.20 -20.51
N GLY A 218 -4.04 -9.20 -20.12
CA GLY A 218 -2.66 -9.35 -20.59
C GLY A 218 -1.74 -8.20 -20.19
N SER A 219 -2.17 -7.32 -19.29
CA SER A 219 -1.43 -6.12 -18.89
C SER A 219 -1.46 -5.92 -17.38
N ILE A 220 -0.26 -5.98 -16.78
CA ILE A 220 -0.07 -5.69 -15.36
C ILE A 220 -0.49 -4.26 -15.04
N MET A 221 -0.32 -3.32 -15.99
CA MET A 221 -0.70 -1.92 -15.79
C MET A 221 -2.20 -1.78 -15.58
N ALA A 222 -3.02 -2.48 -16.36
CA ALA A 222 -4.48 -2.46 -16.22
C ALA A 222 -4.94 -3.05 -14.89
N ALA A 223 -4.18 -3.98 -14.31
CA ALA A 223 -4.48 -4.59 -13.01
C ALA A 223 -4.47 -3.57 -11.86
N TYR A 224 -3.76 -2.44 -12.00
CA TYR A 224 -3.78 -1.34 -11.02
C TYR A 224 -5.14 -0.61 -10.94
N ALA A 225 -6.11 -0.94 -11.79
CA ALA A 225 -7.50 -0.52 -11.61
C ALA A 225 -8.10 -1.05 -10.29
N VAL A 226 -7.69 -2.24 -9.85
CA VAL A 226 -8.18 -2.86 -8.60
C VAL A 226 -7.82 -2.01 -7.37
N PRO A 227 -6.54 -1.67 -7.12
CA PRO A 227 -6.18 -0.77 -6.03
C PRO A 227 -6.73 0.65 -6.23
N ALA A 228 -6.87 1.14 -7.47
CA ALA A 228 -7.52 2.45 -7.71
C ALA A 228 -8.96 2.48 -7.18
N VAL A 229 -9.76 1.45 -7.46
CA VAL A 229 -11.13 1.33 -6.95
C VAL A 229 -11.12 1.22 -5.42
N ALA A 230 -10.20 0.44 -4.85
CA ALA A 230 -10.07 0.31 -3.40
C ALA A 230 -9.74 1.65 -2.71
N PHE A 231 -8.80 2.44 -3.25
CA PHE A 231 -8.50 3.78 -2.72
C PHE A 231 -9.65 4.76 -2.94
N ALA A 232 -10.43 4.64 -4.00
CA ALA A 232 -11.64 5.43 -4.20
C ALA A 232 -12.69 5.14 -3.11
N VAL A 233 -12.86 3.88 -2.70
CA VAL A 233 -13.71 3.50 -1.55
C VAL A 233 -13.20 4.12 -0.26
N ILE A 234 -11.88 4.17 -0.04
CA ILE A 234 -11.27 4.80 1.14
C ILE A 234 -11.46 6.33 1.10
N ALA A 235 -11.33 6.96 -0.06
CA ALA A 235 -11.62 8.38 -0.22
C ALA A 235 -13.09 8.67 0.10
N TYR A 236 -14.03 7.86 -0.39
CA TYR A 236 -15.44 7.94 -0.04
C TYR A 236 -15.68 7.80 1.47
N TYR A 237 -15.04 6.82 2.12
CA TYR A 237 -15.10 6.66 3.57
C TYR A 237 -14.61 7.91 4.31
N GLY A 238 -13.47 8.47 3.89
CA GLY A 238 -12.92 9.71 4.43
C GLY A 238 -13.89 10.88 4.32
N PHE A 239 -14.47 11.09 3.13
CA PHE A 239 -15.36 12.22 2.82
C PHE A 239 -16.69 12.17 3.58
N PHE A 240 -17.33 11.01 3.65
CA PHE A 240 -18.71 10.90 4.13
C PHE A 240 -18.82 10.40 5.58
N ILE A 241 -17.90 9.54 6.02
CA ILE A 241 -17.97 8.90 7.35
C ILE A 241 -17.00 9.57 8.32
N ALA A 242 -15.70 9.54 8.02
CA ALA A 242 -14.67 10.07 8.92
C ALA A 242 -14.87 11.58 9.20
N ARG A 243 -15.21 12.35 8.16
CA ARG A 243 -15.56 13.78 8.30
C ARG A 243 -16.71 14.01 9.26
N LYS A 244 -17.79 13.21 9.18
CA LYS A 244 -18.96 13.38 10.05
C LYS A 244 -18.63 13.04 11.49
N GLN A 245 -17.87 11.97 11.73
CA GLN A 245 -17.46 11.57 13.08
C GLN A 245 -16.63 12.67 13.75
N GLU A 246 -15.58 13.16 13.11
CA GLU A 246 -14.69 14.16 13.72
C GLU A 246 -15.39 15.50 13.97
N LEU A 247 -16.46 15.81 13.22
CA LEU A 247 -17.30 16.99 13.45
C LEU A 247 -18.35 16.78 14.56
N THR A 248 -18.70 15.54 14.90
CA THR A 248 -19.73 15.22 15.90
C THR A 248 -19.12 14.93 17.29
N THR A 249 -17.84 14.58 17.35
CA THR A 249 -17.11 14.33 18.61
C THR A 249 -16.57 15.63 19.28
N LYS A 250 -16.95 16.81 18.76
CA LYS A 250 -16.74 18.11 19.40
C LYS A 250 -18.06 18.65 19.89
#